data_AF-A0AAN8JAZ1-F1
#
_entry.id   AF-A0AAN8JAZ1-F1
#
_cell.length_a   1.000
_cell.length_b   1.000
_cell.length_c   1.000
_cell.angle_alpha   90.00
_cell.angle_beta   90.00
_cell.angle_gamma   90.00
#
_symmetry.space_group_name_H-M   'P 1'
#
loop_
_entity.id
_entity.type
_entity.pdbx_description
1 polymer ?
#
loop_
_entity_poly.entity_id
_entity_poly.type
_entity_poly.pdbx_seq_one_letter_code
_entity_poly.pdbx_strand_id
1 'polypeptide(L)'
;MKQMILITVLLIGYVRPEFIPGCSFYNGQCSYTVQLGHQGQCNLPTTAQNPSDFPTTVQPPTTCCTNLQTDIADLRSLVAGLTNDLKLLKDNYNVLENETNELNTTTSNKDDLLQLLQTKEAEFNKTHDQIAAVLQQASAEIHRLRDELVATTRQLNNCRGTLGLQSGTATVAPVLDASINMTFCDFQTSSESCGFNTNRKTGYSWKSHSGSINSLTGPIEDHTYGSQKGVYMYMDTDNSPYGDHVIRTYRMESNLISPAAAVCVRFWYNMNGKDIRTLNIYAKIGNGDGYPVWTQSGNQGQRWSLGEVSLDSEYTASHFKIVVEGTTDSYHTSYNHYNEHGDIAFDDFYIYNTSCNSE
;
A
#
# COMPACT_ATOMS: atom_id res chain seq x y z
N MET A 1 19.80 34.07 7.78
CA MET A 1 18.74 34.76 8.52
C MET A 1 19.06 34.91 10.02
N LYS A 2 19.51 33.85 10.73
CA LYS A 2 19.97 33.91 12.15
C LYS A 2 21.03 34.99 12.46
N GLN A 3 21.99 35.24 11.56
CA GLN A 3 23.01 36.29 11.75
C GLN A 3 22.49 37.73 11.58
N MET A 4 21.42 37.94 10.78
CA MET A 4 20.94 39.30 10.50
C MET A 4 20.13 39.89 11.65
N ILE A 5 19.32 39.06 12.32
CA ILE A 5 18.45 39.50 13.43
C ILE A 5 19.26 39.74 14.71
N LEU A 6 20.28 38.92 14.98
CA LEU A 6 21.16 39.11 16.15
C LEU A 6 21.93 40.45 16.08
N ILE A 7 22.34 40.86 14.88
CA ILE A 7 23.02 42.15 14.64
C ILE A 7 22.06 43.33 14.87
N THR A 8 20.78 43.21 14.47
CA THR A 8 19.78 44.28 14.71
C THR A 8 19.44 44.42 16.20
N VAL A 9 19.36 43.33 16.95
CA VAL A 9 19.09 43.35 18.40
C VAL A 9 20.27 43.91 19.20
N LEU A 10 21.51 43.60 18.80
CA LEU A 10 22.72 44.17 19.40
C LEU A 10 22.88 45.67 19.14
N LEU A 11 22.44 46.15 17.97
CA LEU A 11 22.49 47.59 17.63
C LEU A 11 21.49 48.43 18.45
N ILE A 12 20.34 47.87 18.82
CA ILE A 12 19.32 48.59 19.61
C ILE A 12 19.65 48.58 21.11
N GLY A 13 20.32 47.53 21.61
CA GLY A 13 20.75 47.42 23.01
C GLY A 13 21.87 48.38 23.44
N TYR A 14 22.54 49.06 22.49
CA TYR A 14 23.65 50.00 22.75
C TYR A 14 23.25 51.48 22.82
N VAL A 15 21.97 51.80 22.63
CA VAL A 15 21.51 53.20 22.75
C VAL A 15 21.30 53.52 24.23
N ARG A 16 22.32 54.08 24.89
CA ARG A 16 22.16 54.69 26.22
C ARG A 16 21.09 55.79 26.14
N PRO A 17 20.10 55.85 27.04
CA PRO A 17 19.13 56.93 27.07
C PRO A 17 19.72 58.10 27.86
N GLU A 18 20.70 58.80 27.29
CA GLU A 18 21.08 60.13 27.76
C GLU A 18 20.66 61.16 26.70
N PHE A 19 19.35 61.38 26.60
CA PHE A 19 18.80 62.55 25.92
C PHE A 19 18.88 63.73 26.89
N ILE A 20 19.88 64.59 26.73
CA ILE A 20 19.96 65.88 27.42
C ILE A 20 19.32 66.91 26.48
N PRO A 21 18.10 67.43 26.75
CA PRO A 21 17.54 68.49 25.93
C PRO A 21 18.39 69.75 26.08
N GLY A 22 18.91 70.27 24.97
CA GLY A 22 19.64 71.53 24.91
C GLY A 22 18.99 72.47 23.91
N CYS A 23 18.80 73.73 24.31
CA CYS A 23 18.43 74.81 23.40
C CYS A 23 19.71 75.51 22.95
N SER A 24 19.86 75.76 21.65
CA SER A 24 20.89 76.68 21.15
C SER A 24 20.24 77.82 20.35
N PHE A 25 20.79 79.01 20.54
CA PHE A 25 20.40 80.24 19.84
C PHE A 25 21.46 80.56 18.79
N TYR A 26 21.05 80.67 17.53
CA TYR A 26 21.93 81.09 16.44
C TYR A 26 21.18 82.08 15.54
N ASN A 27 21.75 83.26 15.29
CA ASN A 27 21.17 84.33 14.45
C ASN A 27 19.70 84.71 14.76
N GLY A 28 19.37 84.91 16.03
CA GLY A 28 18.04 85.40 16.43
C GLY A 28 16.90 84.37 16.29
N GLN A 29 17.22 83.12 15.95
CA GLN A 29 16.27 82.01 15.91
C GLN A 29 16.60 80.97 16.99
N CYS A 30 15.57 80.53 17.70
CA CYS A 30 15.67 79.43 18.66
C CYS A 30 15.52 78.12 17.86
N SER A 31 16.57 77.30 17.83
CA SER A 31 16.53 76.01 17.12
C SER A 31 16.47 74.89 18.16
N TYR A 32 15.42 74.08 18.09
CA TYR A 32 15.32 72.83 18.84
C TYR A 32 15.49 71.66 17.88
N THR A 33 16.44 70.77 18.16
CA THR A 33 16.60 69.52 17.41
C THR A 33 15.76 68.44 18.07
N VAL A 34 14.51 68.27 17.61
CA VAL A 34 13.72 67.07 17.93
C VAL A 34 13.41 66.36 16.61
N GLN A 35 14.17 65.32 16.28
CA GLN A 35 13.79 64.43 15.20
C GLN A 35 12.75 63.44 15.70
N LEU A 36 11.48 63.69 15.37
CA LEU A 36 10.66 62.83 14.51
C LEU A 36 9.32 63.53 14.27
N GLY A 37 9.12 64.03 13.04
CA GLY A 37 7.78 64.14 12.44
C GLY A 37 7.09 65.50 12.33
N HIS A 38 7.48 66.57 13.03
CA HIS A 38 6.87 67.91 12.86
C HIS A 38 7.90 69.05 12.99
N GLN A 39 7.99 69.92 11.98
CA GLN A 39 8.70 71.21 12.09
C GLN A 39 7.68 72.30 12.46
N GLY A 40 7.72 72.80 13.70
CA GLY A 40 7.01 74.02 14.10
C GLY A 40 7.97 75.21 14.12
N GLN A 41 7.67 76.27 13.38
CA GLN A 41 8.36 77.56 13.52
C GLN A 41 7.68 78.41 14.60
N CYS A 42 8.38 78.76 15.68
CA CYS A 42 7.90 79.80 16.62
C CYS A 42 8.17 81.17 15.97
N ASN A 43 7.17 81.75 15.29
CA ASN A 43 7.26 83.13 14.80
C ASN A 43 7.16 84.13 15.96
N LEU A 44 8.05 85.14 15.95
CA LEU A 44 7.88 86.34 16.78
C LEU A 44 6.66 87.14 16.31
N PRO A 45 6.00 87.93 17.19
CA PRO A 45 4.92 88.82 16.77
C PRO A 45 5.45 89.81 15.72
N THR A 46 4.69 90.00 14.64
CA THR A 46 5.07 90.73 13.41
C THR A 46 5.15 92.26 13.57
N THR A 47 5.71 92.77 14.68
CA THR A 47 5.86 94.22 14.90
C THR A 47 7.16 94.56 15.61
N ALA A 48 8.29 94.42 14.91
CA ALA A 48 9.54 95.09 15.25
C ALA A 48 10.33 95.34 13.96
N GLN A 49 10.30 96.57 13.46
CA GLN A 49 10.90 96.98 12.19
C GLN A 49 12.24 97.72 12.34
N ASN A 50 12.91 97.70 13.49
CA ASN A 50 14.25 98.28 13.60
C ASN A 50 15.19 97.56 14.60
N PRO A 51 16.51 97.51 14.33
CA PRO A 51 17.48 96.73 15.10
C PRO A 51 17.90 97.34 16.46
N SER A 52 17.31 98.46 16.87
CA SER A 52 17.70 99.20 18.08
C SER A 52 16.73 99.07 19.26
N ASP A 53 15.65 98.29 19.13
CA ASP A 53 14.63 98.11 20.17
C ASP A 53 14.80 96.84 21.02
N PHE A 54 15.98 96.20 21.03
CA PHE A 54 16.21 95.05 21.92
C PHE A 54 16.30 95.49 23.39
N PRO A 55 15.32 95.17 24.25
CA PRO A 55 15.47 95.35 25.69
C PRO A 55 16.37 94.21 26.20
N THR A 56 17.33 94.50 27.06
CA THR A 56 18.24 93.52 27.68
C THR A 56 17.56 92.52 28.63
N THR A 57 16.24 92.48 28.68
CA THR A 57 15.44 91.52 29.45
C THR A 57 14.11 91.23 28.76
N VAL A 58 14.13 90.37 27.72
CA VAL A 58 12.92 89.73 27.22
C VAL A 58 12.79 88.38 27.91
N GLN A 59 11.83 88.24 28.83
CA GLN A 59 11.44 86.91 29.28
C GLN A 59 10.86 86.14 28.07
N PRO A 60 11.29 84.89 27.84
CA PRO A 60 10.83 84.12 26.69
C PRO A 60 9.31 83.87 26.81
N PRO A 61 8.58 83.87 25.67
CA PRO A 61 7.15 83.61 25.67
C PRO A 61 6.88 82.20 26.22
N THR A 62 6.05 82.11 27.25
CA THR A 62 5.70 80.88 27.99
C THR A 62 4.93 79.84 27.18
N THR A 63 4.73 80.07 25.88
CA THR A 63 3.84 79.27 25.00
C THR A 63 4.56 78.47 23.91
N CYS A 64 5.90 78.50 23.81
CA CYS A 64 6.63 77.74 22.77
C CYS A 64 6.92 76.27 23.17
N CYS A 65 6.49 75.81 24.37
CA CYS A 65 6.79 74.47 24.91
C CYS A 65 5.58 73.68 25.45
N THR A 66 4.33 74.06 25.18
CA THR A 66 3.17 73.44 25.84
C THR A 66 2.90 71.98 25.43
N ASN A 67 3.41 71.53 24.27
CA ASN A 67 3.12 70.20 23.73
C ASN A 67 4.29 69.20 23.84
N LEU A 68 5.51 69.67 24.16
CA LEU A 68 6.71 68.82 24.23
C LEU A 68 6.59 67.72 25.31
N GLN A 69 5.93 68.03 26.43
CA GLN A 69 5.72 67.08 27.50
C GLN A 69 4.74 65.95 27.10
N THR A 70 3.77 66.27 26.23
CA THR A 70 2.84 65.31 25.62
C THR A 70 3.57 64.44 24.60
N ASP A 71 4.37 65.03 23.71
CA ASP A 71 5.15 64.28 22.72
C ASP A 71 6.15 63.30 23.37
N ILE A 72 6.78 63.71 24.47
CA ILE A 72 7.67 62.83 25.26
C ILE A 72 6.88 61.68 25.91
N ALA A 73 5.64 61.94 26.37
CA ALA A 73 4.80 60.89 26.94
C ALA A 73 4.33 59.89 25.87
N ASP A 74 3.96 60.37 24.69
CA ASP A 74 3.55 59.54 23.55
C ASP A 74 4.72 58.69 23.04
N LEU A 75 5.92 59.26 22.93
CA LEU A 75 7.14 58.51 22.58
C LEU A 75 7.46 57.44 23.62
N ARG A 76 7.33 57.73 24.91
CA ARG A 76 7.53 56.71 25.97
C ARG A 76 6.51 55.58 25.86
N SER A 77 5.25 55.92 25.56
CA SER A 77 4.19 54.92 25.35
C SER A 77 4.47 54.05 24.13
N LEU A 78 4.91 54.66 23.01
CA LEU A 78 5.29 53.94 21.80
C LEU A 78 6.49 53.02 22.05
N VAL A 79 7.53 53.50 22.75
CA VAL A 79 8.71 52.70 23.10
C VAL A 79 8.32 51.54 24.02
N ALA A 80 7.43 51.75 24.99
CA ALA A 80 6.90 50.68 25.83
C ALA A 80 6.10 49.65 25.02
N GLY A 81 5.26 50.11 24.08
CA GLY A 81 4.54 49.24 23.14
C GLY A 81 5.48 48.38 22.31
N LEU A 82 6.46 49.01 21.64
CA LEU A 82 7.46 48.32 20.84
C LEU A 82 8.31 47.33 21.66
N THR A 83 8.58 47.64 22.93
CA THR A 83 9.29 46.74 23.85
C THR A 83 8.47 45.50 24.16
N ASN A 84 7.15 45.66 24.38
CA ASN A 84 6.23 44.54 24.59
C ASN A 84 6.09 43.68 23.33
N ASP A 85 5.96 44.32 22.16
CA ASP A 85 5.89 43.61 20.88
C ASP A 85 7.17 42.82 20.59
N LEU A 86 8.33 43.40 20.88
CA LEU A 86 9.62 42.72 20.75
C LEU A 86 9.72 41.51 21.69
N LYS A 87 9.21 41.63 22.92
CA LYS A 87 9.15 40.52 23.87
C LYS A 87 8.25 39.41 23.35
N LEU A 88 7.05 39.74 22.89
CA LEU A 88 6.11 38.77 22.31
C LEU A 88 6.70 38.05 21.09
N LEU A 89 7.38 38.80 20.22
CA LEU A 89 8.05 38.23 19.05
C LEU A 89 9.16 37.26 19.45
N LYS A 90 9.94 37.59 20.48
CA LYS A 90 10.98 36.71 21.02
C LYS A 90 10.40 35.43 21.62
N ASP A 91 9.29 35.54 22.35
CA ASP A 91 8.62 34.39 22.94
C ASP A 91 8.07 33.46 21.84
N ASN A 92 7.40 34.02 20.82
CA ASN A 92 6.93 33.26 19.66
C ASN A 92 8.08 32.57 18.91
N TYR A 93 9.22 33.24 18.73
CA TYR A 93 10.39 32.63 18.10
C TYR A 93 10.89 31.39 18.85
N ASN A 94 10.94 31.45 20.18
CA ASN A 94 11.38 30.31 20.99
C ASN A 94 10.41 29.12 20.87
N VAL A 95 9.10 29.38 20.79
CA VAL A 95 8.09 28.34 20.56
C VAL A 95 8.31 27.65 19.22
N LEU A 96 8.48 28.42 18.13
CA LEU A 96 8.77 27.86 16.81
C LEU A 96 10.07 27.06 16.77
N GLU A 97 11.11 27.49 17.49
CA GLU A 97 12.38 26.75 17.56
C GLU A 97 12.18 25.40 18.27
N ASN A 98 11.38 25.35 19.35
CA ASN A 98 11.04 24.11 20.03
C ASN A 98 10.22 23.16 19.16
N GLU A 99 9.17 23.65 18.49
CA GLU A 99 8.35 22.84 17.57
C GLU A 99 9.19 22.29 16.40
N THR A 100 10.14 23.07 15.89
CA THR A 100 11.06 22.63 14.84
C THR A 100 11.96 21.49 15.34
N ASN A 101 12.45 21.57 16.59
CA ASN A 101 13.27 20.51 17.18
C ASN A 101 12.46 19.22 17.39
N GLU A 102 11.21 19.32 17.88
CA GLU A 102 10.31 18.16 18.04
C GLU A 102 10.00 17.49 16.70
N LEU A 103 9.77 18.27 15.64
CA LEU A 103 9.54 17.75 14.30
C LEU A 103 10.77 17.02 13.73
N ASN A 104 11.97 17.56 13.95
CA ASN A 104 13.22 16.93 13.54
C ASN A 104 13.44 15.59 14.27
N THR A 105 13.18 15.53 15.57
CA THR A 105 13.24 14.27 16.33
C THR A 105 12.22 13.23 15.83
N THR A 106 10.99 13.66 15.55
CA THR A 106 9.94 12.78 15.02
C THR A 106 10.31 12.24 13.63
N THR A 107 10.90 13.07 12.78
CA THR A 107 11.38 12.67 11.45
C THR A 107 12.50 11.64 11.55
N SER A 108 13.48 11.86 12.44
CA SER A 108 14.56 10.89 12.70
C SER A 108 14.01 9.54 13.15
N ASN A 109 13.06 9.52 14.11
CA ASN A 109 12.47 8.28 14.60
C ASN A 109 11.72 7.52 13.50
N LYS A 110 11.06 8.23 12.57
CA LYS A 110 10.40 7.63 11.41
C LYS A 110 11.41 6.96 10.48
N ASP A 111 12.52 7.63 10.19
CA ASP A 111 13.56 7.09 9.32
C ASP A 111 14.21 5.84 9.94
N ASP A 112 14.46 5.85 11.25
CA ASP A 112 14.94 4.68 12.00
C ASP A 112 13.94 3.52 11.94
N LEU A 113 12.64 3.79 12.10
CA LEU A 113 11.58 2.77 12.01
C LEU A 113 11.46 2.19 10.60
N LEU A 114 11.60 3.02 9.57
CA LEU A 114 11.59 2.60 8.17
C LEU A 114 12.79 1.71 7.86
N GLN A 115 13.98 2.06 8.35
CA GLN A 115 15.18 1.24 8.19
C GLN A 115 15.03 -0.10 8.91
N LEU A 116 14.43 -0.11 10.11
CA LEU A 116 14.13 -1.34 10.85
C LEU A 116 13.13 -2.22 10.08
N LEU A 117 12.07 -1.65 9.51
CA LEU A 117 11.10 -2.37 8.69
C LEU A 117 11.76 -3.01 7.46
N GLN A 118 12.58 -2.26 6.73
CA GLN A 118 13.31 -2.78 5.58
C GLN A 118 14.26 -3.92 5.96
N THR A 119 14.94 -3.79 7.11
CA THR A 119 15.81 -4.85 7.62
C THR A 119 15.00 -6.10 7.97
N LYS A 120 13.85 -5.94 8.61
CA LYS A 120 12.97 -7.06 8.97
C LYS A 120 12.35 -7.74 7.75
N GLU A 121 12.02 -6.97 6.72
CA GLU A 121 11.55 -7.50 5.43
C GLU A 121 12.64 -8.34 4.75
N ALA A 122 13.90 -7.87 4.73
CA ALA A 122 15.03 -8.64 4.21
C ALA A 122 15.29 -9.94 5.00
N GLU A 123 15.19 -9.89 6.33
CA GLU A 123 15.29 -11.09 7.18
C GLU A 123 14.15 -12.08 6.89
N PHE A 124 12.92 -11.58 6.74
CA PHE A 124 11.76 -12.40 6.41
C PHE A 124 11.90 -13.08 5.05
N ASN A 125 12.31 -12.34 4.01
CA ASN A 125 12.55 -12.88 2.68
C ASN A 125 13.63 -13.96 2.69
N LYS A 126 14.71 -13.75 3.45
CA LYS A 126 15.75 -14.77 3.62
C LYS A 126 15.21 -16.05 4.29
N THR A 127 14.39 -15.92 5.33
CA THR A 127 13.75 -17.08 5.98
C THR A 127 12.79 -17.79 5.02
N HIS A 128 12.04 -17.05 4.22
CA HIS A 128 11.17 -17.60 3.18
C HIS A 128 11.95 -18.46 2.19
N ASP A 129 13.05 -17.95 1.64
CA ASP A 129 13.91 -18.67 0.68
C ASP A 129 14.50 -19.95 1.31
N GLN A 130 14.91 -19.89 2.58
CA GLN A 130 15.41 -21.04 3.31
C GLN A 130 14.34 -22.12 3.47
N ILE A 131 13.10 -21.74 3.79
CA ILE A 131 11.97 -22.69 3.91
C ILE A 131 11.68 -23.32 2.54
N ALA A 132 11.64 -22.53 1.46
CA ALA A 132 11.43 -23.03 0.11
C ALA A 132 12.50 -24.06 -0.29
N ALA A 133 13.76 -23.78 0.00
CA ALA A 133 14.86 -24.72 -0.27
C ALA A 133 14.73 -26.03 0.53
N VAL A 134 14.32 -25.96 1.81
CA VAL A 134 14.06 -27.14 2.65
C VAL A 134 12.89 -27.97 2.10
N LEU A 135 11.80 -27.32 1.67
CA LEU A 135 10.66 -28.00 1.07
C LEU A 135 11.04 -28.70 -0.24
N GLN A 136 11.85 -28.06 -1.07
CA GLN A 136 12.34 -28.66 -2.31
C GLN A 136 13.24 -29.87 -2.04
N GLN A 137 14.13 -29.78 -1.05
CA GLN A 137 14.98 -30.90 -0.65
C GLN A 137 14.15 -32.06 -0.09
N ALA A 138 13.15 -31.77 0.76
CA ALA A 138 12.26 -32.78 1.30
C ALA A 138 11.45 -33.49 0.21
N SER A 139 10.92 -32.73 -0.76
CA SER A 139 10.21 -33.28 -1.92
C SER A 139 11.11 -34.22 -2.74
N ALA A 140 12.34 -33.80 -3.06
CA ALA A 140 13.30 -34.62 -3.78
C ALA A 140 13.62 -35.93 -3.03
N GLU A 141 13.76 -35.86 -1.70
CA GLU A 141 14.02 -37.05 -0.88
C GLU A 141 12.81 -37.99 -0.81
N ILE A 142 11.58 -37.46 -0.74
CA ILE A 142 10.36 -38.26 -0.81
C ILE A 142 10.27 -39.01 -2.15
N HIS A 143 10.59 -38.34 -3.26
CA HIS A 143 10.62 -38.98 -4.58
C HIS A 143 11.68 -40.09 -4.64
N ARG A 144 12.89 -39.83 -4.14
CA ARG A 144 13.97 -40.82 -4.07
C ARG A 144 13.56 -42.06 -3.27
N LEU A 145 12.96 -41.87 -2.09
CA LEU A 145 12.48 -42.95 -1.23
C LEU A 145 11.35 -43.75 -1.89
N ARG A 146 10.46 -43.09 -2.62
CA ARG A 146 9.39 -43.75 -3.39
C ARG A 146 9.98 -44.66 -4.48
N ASP A 147 10.98 -44.20 -5.21
CA ASP A 147 11.65 -44.98 -6.25
C ASP A 147 12.38 -46.21 -5.67
N GLU A 148 13.08 -46.03 -4.54
CA GLU A 148 13.72 -47.13 -3.81
C GLU A 148 12.68 -48.17 -3.34
N LEU A 149 11.57 -47.72 -2.76
CA LEU A 149 10.50 -48.62 -2.31
C LEU A 149 9.92 -49.45 -3.46
N VAL A 150 9.70 -48.83 -4.62
CA VAL A 150 9.23 -49.53 -5.83
C VAL A 150 10.26 -50.55 -6.31
N ALA A 151 11.54 -50.19 -6.33
CA ALA A 151 12.62 -51.07 -6.75
C ALA A 151 12.77 -52.28 -5.82
N THR A 152 12.78 -52.07 -4.50
CA THR A 152 12.85 -53.14 -3.50
C THR A 152 11.61 -54.05 -3.56
N THR A 153 10.42 -53.49 -3.78
CA THR A 153 9.18 -54.27 -3.95
C THR A 153 9.25 -55.18 -5.17
N ARG A 154 9.80 -54.69 -6.30
CA ARG A 154 10.04 -55.51 -7.50
C ARG A 154 11.03 -56.64 -7.23
N GLN A 155 12.13 -56.36 -6.54
CA GLN A 155 13.11 -57.38 -6.17
C GLN A 155 12.50 -58.46 -5.28
N LEU A 156 11.71 -58.06 -4.28
CA LEU A 156 11.01 -58.99 -3.40
C LEU A 156 10.05 -59.90 -4.17
N ASN A 157 9.27 -59.35 -5.11
CA ASN A 157 8.37 -60.13 -5.95
C ASN A 157 9.10 -61.12 -6.86
N ASN A 158 10.24 -60.73 -7.43
CA ASN A 158 11.09 -61.62 -8.21
C ASN A 158 11.63 -62.79 -7.36
N CYS A 159 12.16 -62.49 -6.16
CA CYS A 159 12.63 -63.52 -5.23
C CYS A 159 11.51 -64.50 -4.82
N ARG A 160 10.30 -63.99 -4.56
CA ARG A 160 9.13 -64.83 -4.25
C ARG A 160 8.75 -65.75 -5.41
N GLY A 161 8.85 -65.26 -6.65
CA GLY A 161 8.64 -66.06 -7.85
C GLY A 161 9.67 -67.18 -8.01
N THR A 162 10.96 -66.89 -7.78
CA THR A 162 12.05 -67.88 -7.89
C THR A 162 11.95 -69.00 -6.84
N LEU A 163 11.45 -68.69 -5.64
CA LEU A 163 11.31 -69.67 -4.55
C LEU A 163 10.06 -70.55 -4.68
N GLY A 164 9.26 -70.42 -5.74
CA GLY A 164 8.03 -71.21 -5.93
C GLY A 164 6.96 -70.94 -4.88
N LEU A 165 7.07 -69.82 -4.15
CA LEU A 165 6.11 -69.38 -3.14
C LEU A 165 4.90 -68.75 -3.84
N GLN A 166 4.06 -69.56 -4.49
CA GLN A 166 2.73 -69.12 -4.88
C GLN A 166 1.62 -69.90 -4.18
N SER A 167 0.59 -69.13 -3.81
CA SER A 167 -0.78 -69.46 -3.37
C SER A 167 -1.05 -69.56 -1.86
N GLY A 168 -1.99 -68.71 -1.40
CA GLY A 168 -2.56 -68.69 -0.04
C GLY A 168 -2.55 -67.29 0.60
N THR A 169 -3.69 -66.58 0.52
CA THR A 169 -4.01 -65.28 1.16
C THR A 169 -2.84 -64.33 1.37
N ALA A 170 -2.63 -63.41 0.41
CA ALA A 170 -1.72 -62.29 0.58
C ALA A 170 -2.06 -61.54 1.88
N THR A 171 -1.19 -61.60 2.89
CA THR A 171 -1.07 -60.50 3.84
C THR A 171 -0.51 -59.34 3.05
N VAL A 172 -1.46 -58.55 2.54
CA VAL A 172 -1.26 -57.32 1.80
C VAL A 172 -0.36 -56.43 2.64
N ALA A 173 0.88 -56.18 2.17
CA ALA A 173 1.62 -54.99 2.59
C ALA A 173 0.68 -53.79 2.43
N PRO A 174 0.65 -52.78 3.33
CA PRO A 174 -0.21 -51.63 3.13
C PRO A 174 0.09 -51.09 1.74
N VAL A 175 -0.85 -51.29 0.83
CA VAL A 175 -0.75 -50.82 -0.53
C VAL A 175 -0.79 -49.32 -0.34
N LEU A 176 0.31 -48.61 -0.61
CA LEU A 176 0.16 -47.23 -1.02
C LEU A 176 -0.69 -47.35 -2.28
N ASP A 177 -1.98 -47.03 -2.12
CA ASP A 177 -3.03 -47.56 -2.95
C ASP A 177 -2.68 -47.39 -4.43
N ALA A 178 -2.32 -48.49 -5.08
CA ALA A 178 -2.11 -48.54 -6.52
C ALA A 178 -3.42 -48.28 -7.30
N SER A 179 -4.53 -48.06 -6.58
CA SER A 179 -5.80 -47.59 -7.08
C SER A 179 -5.96 -46.07 -7.01
N ILE A 180 -5.08 -45.28 -6.37
CA ILE A 180 -5.17 -43.81 -6.44
C ILE A 180 -4.64 -43.31 -7.79
N ASN A 181 -5.55 -42.94 -8.69
CA ASN A 181 -5.27 -42.27 -9.95
C ASN A 181 -5.40 -40.75 -9.75
N MET A 182 -4.37 -40.03 -10.19
CA MET A 182 -4.32 -38.57 -10.14
C MET A 182 -4.29 -38.00 -11.56
N THR A 183 -5.24 -37.10 -11.85
CA THR A 183 -5.17 -36.22 -13.01
C THR A 183 -4.67 -34.86 -12.54
N PHE A 184 -3.67 -34.30 -13.22
CA PHE A 184 -3.07 -33.02 -12.87
C PHE A 184 -3.00 -32.09 -14.09
N CYS A 185 -3.23 -30.80 -13.88
CA CYS A 185 -3.03 -29.75 -14.84
C CYS A 185 -2.44 -28.49 -14.17
N ASP A 186 -1.22 -28.14 -14.56
CA ASP A 186 -0.50 -26.91 -14.16
C ASP A 186 -0.64 -25.77 -15.17
N PHE A 187 -1.40 -25.97 -16.25
CA PHE A 187 -1.59 -25.00 -17.34
C PHE A 187 -0.31 -24.51 -18.06
N GLN A 188 0.85 -25.11 -17.79
CA GLN A 188 2.14 -24.62 -18.28
C GLN A 188 2.34 -24.75 -19.78
N THR A 189 1.59 -25.65 -20.43
CA THR A 189 1.61 -25.83 -21.87
C THR A 189 0.44 -25.08 -22.50
N SER A 190 0.74 -23.90 -23.05
CA SER A 190 -0.24 -22.93 -23.57
C SER A 190 -1.08 -23.44 -24.75
N SER A 191 -0.73 -24.56 -25.37
CA SER A 191 -1.40 -25.04 -26.57
C SER A 191 -2.78 -25.66 -26.32
N GLU A 192 -3.08 -26.15 -25.10
CA GLU A 192 -4.35 -26.87 -24.87
C GLU A 192 -5.01 -26.69 -23.49
N SER A 193 -4.45 -25.93 -22.53
CA SER A 193 -5.01 -25.81 -21.16
C SER A 193 -5.38 -27.19 -20.57
N CYS A 194 -4.57 -28.22 -20.84
CA CYS A 194 -4.82 -29.63 -20.48
C CYS A 194 -6.16 -30.21 -20.98
N GLY A 195 -6.71 -29.66 -22.06
CA GLY A 195 -8.00 -30.02 -22.63
C GLY A 195 -9.19 -29.34 -21.95
N PHE A 196 -8.97 -28.34 -21.08
CA PHE A 196 -10.07 -27.50 -20.61
C PHE A 196 -10.68 -26.74 -21.79
N ASN A 197 -11.99 -26.90 -21.96
CA ASN A 197 -12.74 -26.17 -22.94
C ASN A 197 -13.12 -24.80 -22.36
N THR A 198 -12.40 -23.76 -22.79
CA THR A 198 -12.62 -22.36 -22.43
C THR A 198 -13.61 -21.65 -23.39
N ASN A 199 -13.95 -22.28 -24.51
CA ASN A 199 -14.80 -21.69 -25.54
C ASN A 199 -16.29 -21.90 -25.21
N ARG A 200 -16.95 -20.84 -24.73
CA ARG A 200 -18.42 -20.85 -24.51
C ARG A 200 -19.16 -19.73 -25.21
N LYS A 201 -20.41 -20.05 -25.56
CA LYS A 201 -21.37 -19.23 -26.31
C LYS A 201 -21.75 -17.90 -25.64
N THR A 202 -21.37 -17.69 -24.38
CA THR A 202 -21.67 -16.47 -23.60
C THR A 202 -20.75 -15.29 -23.93
N GLY A 203 -19.64 -15.52 -24.65
CA GLY A 203 -18.69 -14.48 -25.05
C GLY A 203 -17.62 -14.16 -23.99
N TYR A 204 -17.71 -14.72 -22.79
CA TYR A 204 -16.73 -14.57 -21.70
C TYR A 204 -16.04 -15.90 -21.39
N SER A 205 -14.72 -15.92 -21.45
CA SER A 205 -13.89 -17.14 -21.35
C SER A 205 -12.72 -16.94 -20.40
N TRP A 206 -12.31 -18.02 -19.73
CA TRP A 206 -11.01 -18.08 -19.07
C TRP A 206 -9.90 -18.05 -20.12
N LYS A 207 -8.81 -17.33 -19.84
CA LYS A 207 -7.63 -17.24 -20.70
C LYS A 207 -6.37 -17.64 -19.93
N SER A 208 -5.38 -18.15 -20.64
CA SER A 208 -4.05 -18.36 -20.08
C SER A 208 -3.33 -17.02 -19.95
N HIS A 209 -2.59 -16.81 -18.85
CA HIS A 209 -1.73 -15.64 -18.64
C HIS A 209 -0.45 -16.03 -17.94
N SER A 210 0.58 -15.20 -18.11
CA SER A 210 1.83 -15.29 -17.36
C SER A 210 2.21 -13.94 -16.77
N GLY A 211 2.76 -13.97 -15.56
CA GLY A 211 3.11 -12.77 -14.81
C GLY A 211 1.91 -12.08 -14.17
N SER A 212 2.10 -10.82 -13.78
CA SER A 212 1.03 -10.02 -13.17
C SER A 212 -0.01 -9.63 -14.23
N ILE A 213 -1.29 -9.74 -13.89
CA ILE A 213 -2.37 -9.21 -14.75
C ILE A 213 -2.34 -7.68 -14.73
N ASN A 214 -2.30 -7.10 -13.53
CA ASN A 214 -1.98 -5.70 -13.31
C ASN A 214 -1.26 -5.52 -11.96
N SER A 215 -0.88 -4.29 -11.62
CA SER A 215 -0.08 -3.99 -10.42
C SER A 215 -0.87 -3.97 -9.10
N LEU A 216 -2.20 -4.10 -9.14
CA LEU A 216 -3.08 -3.88 -7.98
C LEU A 216 -3.99 -5.06 -7.66
N THR A 217 -4.29 -5.92 -8.63
CA THR A 217 -5.21 -7.05 -8.53
C THR A 217 -4.67 -8.29 -9.23
N GLY A 218 -5.33 -9.44 -8.98
CA GLY A 218 -4.84 -10.75 -9.41
C GLY A 218 -3.54 -11.20 -8.71
N PRO A 219 -2.98 -12.35 -9.14
CA PRO A 219 -1.71 -12.85 -8.63
C PRO A 219 -0.52 -12.12 -9.27
N ILE A 220 0.59 -12.01 -8.53
CA ILE A 220 1.87 -11.45 -9.03
C ILE A 220 2.59 -12.45 -9.94
N GLU A 221 2.42 -13.73 -9.63
CA GLU A 221 3.12 -14.85 -10.25
C GLU A 221 2.26 -16.11 -10.23
N ASP A 222 2.59 -17.03 -11.12
CA ASP A 222 2.02 -18.37 -11.20
C ASP A 222 2.30 -19.19 -9.93
N HIS A 223 1.35 -20.06 -9.57
CA HIS A 223 1.47 -20.87 -8.35
C HIS A 223 2.47 -22.02 -8.55
N THR A 224 2.42 -22.72 -9.69
CA THR A 224 3.23 -23.90 -10.01
C THR A 224 4.72 -23.68 -9.75
N TYR A 225 5.26 -22.56 -10.26
CA TYR A 225 6.68 -22.24 -10.20
C TYR A 225 7.04 -21.07 -9.27
N GLY A 226 6.06 -20.35 -8.72
CA GLY A 226 6.30 -19.10 -7.99
C GLY A 226 7.07 -18.11 -8.87
N SER A 227 6.61 -17.91 -10.10
CA SER A 227 7.36 -17.20 -11.13
C SER A 227 6.47 -16.45 -12.11
N GLN A 228 6.91 -15.27 -12.52
CA GLN A 228 6.23 -14.48 -13.56
C GLN A 228 6.26 -15.14 -14.95
N LYS A 229 7.02 -16.21 -15.14
CA LYS A 229 7.05 -16.99 -16.40
C LYS A 229 6.11 -18.20 -16.38
N GLY A 230 5.62 -18.59 -15.21
CA GLY A 230 4.62 -19.64 -15.11
C GLY A 230 3.27 -19.20 -15.71
N VAL A 231 2.37 -20.14 -15.95
CA VAL A 231 1.14 -19.90 -16.70
C VAL A 231 -0.04 -20.44 -15.91
N TYR A 232 -1.01 -19.57 -15.65
CA TYR A 232 -2.26 -19.91 -14.98
C TYR A 232 -3.46 -19.46 -15.82
N MET A 233 -4.67 -19.87 -15.40
CA MET A 233 -5.91 -19.43 -16.02
C MET A 233 -6.50 -18.24 -15.27
N TYR A 234 -6.99 -17.23 -15.97
CA TYR A 234 -7.67 -16.08 -15.36
C TYR A 234 -8.94 -15.69 -16.13
N MET A 235 -9.83 -14.97 -15.47
CA MET A 235 -10.97 -14.32 -16.13
C MET A 235 -10.50 -13.06 -16.87
N ASP A 236 -10.59 -13.04 -18.20
CA ASP A 236 -10.28 -11.83 -18.97
C ASP A 236 -11.40 -10.78 -18.81
N THR A 237 -11.22 -9.86 -17.86
CA THR A 237 -12.15 -8.78 -17.57
C THR A 237 -11.91 -7.52 -18.43
N ASP A 238 -10.76 -7.42 -19.11
CA ASP A 238 -10.33 -6.26 -19.90
C ASP A 238 -11.20 -5.98 -21.12
N ASN A 239 -11.74 -7.03 -21.75
CA ASN A 239 -12.56 -6.92 -22.97
C ASN A 239 -14.08 -6.78 -22.70
N SER A 240 -14.45 -6.46 -21.47
CA SER A 240 -15.84 -6.33 -21.06
C SER A 240 -16.52 -5.08 -21.67
N PRO A 241 -17.71 -5.19 -22.30
CA PRO A 241 -18.41 -4.05 -22.90
C PRO A 241 -18.72 -2.94 -21.89
N TYR A 242 -18.55 -1.69 -22.32
CA TYR A 242 -18.82 -0.49 -21.53
C TYR A 242 -20.32 -0.37 -21.15
N GLY A 243 -20.61 0.12 -19.94
CA GLY A 243 -21.89 0.77 -19.65
C GLY A 243 -22.99 -0.05 -18.95
N ASP A 244 -22.81 -1.34 -18.69
CA ASP A 244 -23.83 -2.17 -18.01
C ASP A 244 -23.32 -2.79 -16.69
N HIS A 245 -24.01 -2.50 -15.58
CA HIS A 245 -23.85 -3.18 -14.29
C HIS A 245 -24.46 -4.60 -14.34
N VAL A 246 -23.88 -5.47 -15.16
CA VAL A 246 -24.37 -6.84 -15.33
C VAL A 246 -23.33 -7.80 -14.77
N ILE A 247 -23.81 -8.75 -13.96
CA ILE A 247 -22.97 -9.85 -13.47
C ILE A 247 -22.51 -10.66 -14.69
N ARG A 248 -21.19 -10.71 -14.89
CA ARG A 248 -20.57 -11.53 -15.93
C ARG A 248 -20.18 -12.89 -15.35
N THR A 249 -20.18 -13.89 -16.22
CA THR A 249 -19.93 -15.28 -15.84
C THR A 249 -18.95 -15.89 -16.81
N TYR A 250 -17.80 -16.31 -16.29
CA TYR A 250 -16.69 -16.91 -17.02
C TYR A 250 -16.65 -18.39 -16.70
N ARG A 251 -16.71 -19.26 -17.73
CA ARG A 251 -16.78 -20.70 -17.52
C ARG A 251 -15.77 -21.45 -18.38
N MET A 252 -15.09 -22.42 -17.77
CA MET A 252 -14.29 -23.43 -18.47
C MET A 252 -14.65 -24.81 -17.94
N GLU A 253 -14.60 -25.81 -18.81
CA GLU A 253 -14.95 -27.19 -18.46
C GLU A 253 -13.79 -28.15 -18.69
N SER A 254 -13.57 -29.07 -17.76
CA SER A 254 -12.58 -30.12 -17.92
C SER A 254 -12.95 -31.12 -19.03
N ASN A 255 -11.99 -32.02 -19.33
CA ASN A 255 -12.29 -33.28 -20.00
C ASN A 255 -13.27 -34.14 -19.19
N LEU A 256 -13.87 -35.14 -19.86
CA LEU A 256 -14.78 -36.09 -19.22
C LEU A 256 -14.01 -36.97 -18.23
N ILE A 257 -14.52 -37.06 -17.01
CA ILE A 257 -13.93 -37.82 -15.91
C ILE A 257 -14.76 -39.09 -15.69
N SER A 258 -14.07 -40.21 -15.50
CA SER A 258 -14.70 -41.52 -15.28
C SER A 258 -15.26 -41.65 -13.86
N PRO A 259 -16.32 -42.44 -13.66
CA PRO A 259 -16.86 -42.75 -12.35
C PRO A 259 -15.82 -43.34 -11.39
N ALA A 260 -15.92 -43.00 -10.11
CA ALA A 260 -15.09 -43.54 -9.04
C ALA A 260 -15.86 -43.63 -7.72
N ALA A 261 -15.42 -44.50 -6.80
CA ALA A 261 -16.09 -44.68 -5.50
C ALA A 261 -16.01 -43.42 -4.63
N ALA A 262 -14.89 -42.69 -4.72
CA ALA A 262 -14.70 -41.39 -4.11
C ALA A 262 -13.91 -40.50 -5.08
N VAL A 263 -14.14 -39.19 -5.02
CA VAL A 263 -13.38 -38.22 -5.80
C VAL A 263 -13.06 -37.01 -4.94
N CYS A 264 -11.81 -36.57 -4.99
CA CYS A 264 -11.33 -35.34 -4.40
C CYS A 264 -10.87 -34.42 -5.52
N VAL A 265 -11.41 -33.21 -5.52
CA VAL A 265 -11.00 -32.13 -6.42
C VAL A 265 -10.19 -31.14 -5.60
N ARG A 266 -8.95 -30.86 -6.02
CA ARG A 266 -8.09 -29.83 -5.42
C ARG A 266 -7.64 -28.87 -6.49
N PHE A 267 -7.47 -27.61 -6.12
CA PHE A 267 -7.02 -26.56 -7.03
C PHE A 267 -6.50 -25.36 -6.25
N TRP A 268 -5.67 -24.55 -6.90
CA TRP A 268 -5.26 -23.26 -6.37
C TRP A 268 -6.04 -22.14 -7.04
N TYR A 269 -6.36 -21.12 -6.26
CA TYR A 269 -7.08 -19.96 -6.76
C TYR A 269 -6.54 -18.66 -6.16
N ASN A 270 -6.67 -17.59 -6.93
CA ASN A 270 -6.44 -16.22 -6.49
C ASN A 270 -7.72 -15.42 -6.69
N MET A 271 -8.13 -14.69 -5.67
CA MET A 271 -9.33 -13.86 -5.70
C MET A 271 -8.97 -12.50 -5.10
N ASN A 272 -8.33 -11.65 -5.90
CA ASN A 272 -7.89 -10.33 -5.45
C ASN A 272 -8.56 -9.22 -6.26
N GLY A 273 -9.45 -8.47 -5.60
CA GLY A 273 -10.03 -7.23 -6.11
C GLY A 273 -11.46 -6.99 -5.60
N LYS A 274 -12.04 -5.84 -5.91
CA LYS A 274 -13.21 -5.32 -5.16
C LYS A 274 -14.57 -5.76 -5.73
N ASP A 275 -14.59 -6.08 -7.00
CA ASP A 275 -15.73 -6.39 -7.87
C ASP A 275 -15.79 -7.87 -8.27
N ILE A 276 -14.83 -8.67 -7.83
CA ILE A 276 -14.95 -10.12 -7.92
C ILE A 276 -16.06 -10.60 -6.98
N ARG A 277 -16.85 -11.53 -7.48
CA ARG A 277 -17.99 -12.07 -6.76
C ARG A 277 -17.68 -13.48 -6.34
N THR A 278 -17.99 -14.49 -7.15
CA THR A 278 -17.88 -15.89 -6.72
C THR A 278 -16.96 -16.69 -7.63
N LEU A 279 -16.21 -17.62 -7.03
CA LEU A 279 -15.65 -18.77 -7.73
C LEU A 279 -16.46 -20.00 -7.33
N ASN A 280 -17.13 -20.62 -8.29
CA ASN A 280 -17.94 -21.82 -8.12
C ASN A 280 -17.32 -22.99 -8.89
N ILE A 281 -17.32 -24.16 -8.25
CA ILE A 281 -16.97 -25.43 -8.87
C ILE A 281 -18.22 -26.28 -8.96
N TYR A 282 -18.49 -26.84 -10.13
CA TYR A 282 -19.61 -27.75 -10.36
C TYR A 282 -19.10 -29.10 -10.83
N ALA A 283 -19.80 -30.17 -10.42
CA ALA A 283 -19.67 -31.50 -11.00
C ALA A 283 -20.85 -31.74 -11.95
N LYS A 284 -20.62 -31.54 -13.24
CA LYS A 284 -21.67 -31.60 -14.27
C LYS A 284 -21.86 -33.03 -14.77
N ILE A 285 -23.07 -33.54 -14.68
CA ILE A 285 -23.47 -34.83 -15.28
C ILE A 285 -24.33 -34.56 -16.52
N GLY A 286 -23.91 -35.08 -17.67
CA GLY A 286 -24.58 -34.82 -18.94
C GLY A 286 -24.65 -33.32 -19.25
N ASN A 287 -25.86 -32.78 -19.33
CA ASN A 287 -26.10 -31.35 -19.58
C ASN A 287 -26.50 -30.55 -18.32
N GLY A 288 -26.65 -31.21 -17.16
CA GLY A 288 -27.06 -30.57 -15.91
C GLY A 288 -25.84 -30.25 -15.04
N ASP A 289 -25.69 -28.98 -14.67
CA ASP A 289 -24.60 -28.53 -13.80
C ASP A 289 -24.87 -28.82 -12.32
N GLY A 290 -26.14 -29.01 -11.92
CA GLY A 290 -26.52 -29.19 -10.52
C GLY A 290 -26.27 -27.95 -9.66
N TYR A 291 -26.11 -28.16 -8.36
CA TYR A 291 -25.62 -27.13 -7.43
C TYR A 291 -24.09 -27.08 -7.42
N PRO A 292 -23.48 -25.93 -7.09
CA PRO A 292 -22.04 -25.87 -6.91
C PRO A 292 -21.61 -26.80 -5.78
N VAL A 293 -20.60 -27.61 -6.02
CA VAL A 293 -19.99 -28.50 -5.01
C VAL A 293 -19.02 -27.73 -4.13
N TRP A 294 -18.51 -26.60 -4.61
CA TRP A 294 -17.66 -25.69 -3.84
C TRP A 294 -17.88 -24.25 -4.30
N THR A 295 -17.87 -23.31 -3.35
CA THR A 295 -18.01 -21.87 -3.61
C THR A 295 -17.14 -21.06 -2.68
N GLN A 296 -16.42 -20.08 -3.23
CA GLN A 296 -15.81 -19.00 -2.48
C GLN A 296 -16.29 -17.65 -2.99
N SER A 297 -16.41 -16.65 -2.11
CA SER A 297 -16.99 -15.34 -2.44
C SER A 297 -16.18 -14.16 -1.94
N GLY A 298 -16.09 -13.12 -2.76
CA GLY A 298 -15.46 -11.85 -2.47
C GLY A 298 -13.93 -11.89 -2.50
N ASN A 299 -13.34 -10.76 -2.11
CA ASN A 299 -11.89 -10.60 -2.03
C ASN A 299 -11.26 -11.53 -0.97
N GLN A 300 -10.33 -12.37 -1.40
CA GLN A 300 -9.49 -13.23 -0.55
C GLN A 300 -8.06 -12.70 -0.40
N GLY A 301 -7.73 -11.61 -1.11
CA GLY A 301 -6.40 -11.01 -1.14
C GLY A 301 -5.49 -11.61 -2.20
N GLN A 302 -4.26 -11.09 -2.26
CA GLN A 302 -3.32 -11.33 -3.36
C GLN A 302 -2.65 -12.71 -3.34
N ARG A 303 -2.79 -13.51 -2.27
CA ARG A 303 -2.13 -14.81 -2.16
C ARG A 303 -2.96 -15.91 -2.80
N TRP A 304 -2.27 -16.87 -3.40
CA TRP A 304 -2.86 -18.15 -3.80
C TRP A 304 -3.41 -18.89 -2.57
N SER A 305 -4.61 -19.44 -2.71
CA SER A 305 -5.30 -20.21 -1.69
C SER A 305 -5.72 -21.58 -2.24
N LEU A 306 -5.69 -22.60 -1.38
CA LEU A 306 -6.09 -23.96 -1.73
C LEU A 306 -7.61 -24.11 -1.63
N GLY A 307 -8.23 -24.54 -2.72
CA GLY A 307 -9.59 -25.05 -2.78
C GLY A 307 -9.60 -26.57 -2.80
N GLU A 308 -10.49 -27.19 -2.03
CA GLU A 308 -10.58 -28.64 -1.91
C GLU A 308 -12.02 -29.06 -1.63
N VAL A 309 -12.48 -30.11 -2.32
CA VAL A 309 -13.83 -30.67 -2.14
C VAL A 309 -13.88 -32.16 -2.46
N SER A 310 -14.48 -32.94 -1.56
CA SER A 310 -14.87 -34.33 -1.83
C SER A 310 -16.25 -34.34 -2.50
N LEU A 311 -16.39 -35.07 -3.60
CA LEU A 311 -17.66 -35.16 -4.32
C LEU A 311 -18.56 -36.24 -3.74
N ASP A 312 -19.85 -35.94 -3.62
CA ASP A 312 -20.86 -36.90 -3.22
C ASP A 312 -21.07 -37.98 -4.28
N SER A 313 -21.49 -39.17 -3.83
CA SER A 313 -21.71 -40.35 -4.69
C SER A 313 -22.71 -40.12 -5.83
N GLU A 314 -23.61 -39.13 -5.71
CA GLU A 314 -24.51 -38.71 -6.78
C GLU A 314 -23.75 -38.26 -8.03
N TYR A 315 -22.62 -37.55 -7.83
CA TYR A 315 -21.77 -37.07 -8.90
C TYR A 315 -20.80 -38.15 -9.38
N THR A 316 -20.19 -38.88 -8.46
CA THR A 316 -19.08 -39.81 -8.78
C THR A 316 -19.54 -41.13 -9.38
N ALA A 317 -20.83 -41.46 -9.33
CA ALA A 317 -21.39 -42.68 -9.92
C ALA A 317 -21.56 -42.62 -11.45
N SER A 318 -21.48 -41.44 -12.06
CA SER A 318 -21.63 -41.22 -13.50
C SER A 318 -20.38 -40.58 -14.10
N HIS A 319 -20.27 -40.59 -15.44
CA HIS A 319 -19.25 -39.74 -16.08
C HIS A 319 -19.65 -38.28 -15.88
N PHE A 320 -18.70 -37.45 -15.44
CA PHE A 320 -18.94 -36.04 -15.15
C PHE A 320 -17.83 -35.16 -15.69
N LYS A 321 -18.05 -33.85 -15.68
CA LYS A 321 -17.02 -32.83 -15.94
C LYS A 321 -16.95 -31.89 -14.75
N ILE A 322 -15.77 -31.36 -14.49
CA ILE A 322 -15.63 -30.21 -13.59
C ILE A 322 -15.87 -28.94 -14.40
N VAL A 323 -16.73 -28.07 -13.88
CA VAL A 323 -16.93 -26.73 -14.43
C VAL A 323 -16.41 -25.72 -13.43
N VAL A 324 -15.48 -24.88 -13.88
CA VAL A 324 -14.97 -23.74 -13.12
C VAL A 324 -15.72 -22.51 -13.59
N GLU A 325 -16.42 -21.85 -12.68
CA GLU A 325 -17.21 -20.66 -12.96
C GLU A 325 -16.79 -19.51 -12.05
N GLY A 326 -16.29 -18.43 -12.67
CA GLY A 326 -16.02 -17.19 -11.97
C GLY A 326 -17.05 -16.13 -12.33
N THR A 327 -17.43 -15.31 -11.35
CA THR A 327 -18.34 -14.19 -11.56
C THR A 327 -17.75 -12.88 -11.06
N THR A 328 -18.09 -11.79 -11.76
CA THR A 328 -17.67 -10.42 -11.45
C THR A 328 -18.77 -9.47 -11.86
N ASP A 329 -18.91 -8.35 -11.15
CA ASP A 329 -19.72 -7.21 -11.59
C ASP A 329 -18.84 -6.04 -12.05
N SER A 330 -17.61 -6.34 -12.49
CA SER A 330 -16.66 -5.38 -13.04
C SER A 330 -17.36 -4.42 -14.01
N TYR A 331 -17.40 -3.15 -13.66
CA TYR A 331 -18.17 -2.15 -14.38
C TYR A 331 -17.27 -1.03 -14.89
N HIS A 332 -17.01 -1.00 -16.19
CA HIS A 332 -16.20 0.04 -16.83
C HIS A 332 -16.89 1.41 -16.78
N THR A 333 -16.51 2.29 -15.84
CA THR A 333 -17.03 3.67 -15.76
C THR A 333 -16.29 4.66 -16.66
N SER A 334 -15.02 4.42 -16.98
CA SER A 334 -14.18 5.36 -17.74
C SER A 334 -12.98 4.68 -18.43
N TYR A 335 -12.27 5.41 -19.29
CA TYR A 335 -11.07 4.95 -19.98
C TYR A 335 -9.85 4.70 -19.05
N ASN A 336 -9.84 5.26 -17.83
CA ASN A 336 -8.73 5.14 -16.87
C ASN A 336 -8.98 4.05 -15.80
N HIS A 337 -9.79 3.05 -16.15
CA HIS A 337 -10.46 2.17 -15.18
C HIS A 337 -9.80 0.79 -15.01
N TYR A 338 -8.54 0.66 -15.46
CA TYR A 338 -7.73 -0.56 -15.39
C TYR A 338 -7.16 -0.89 -14.00
N ASN A 339 -7.40 -0.06 -12.99
CA ASN A 339 -6.66 -0.10 -11.72
C ASN A 339 -7.47 -0.60 -10.51
N GLU A 340 -8.76 -0.89 -10.69
CA GLU A 340 -9.66 -1.25 -9.56
C GLU A 340 -10.44 -2.56 -9.76
N HIS A 341 -10.29 -3.21 -10.91
CA HIS A 341 -10.96 -4.47 -11.22
C HIS A 341 -10.14 -5.66 -10.80
N GLY A 342 -10.76 -6.54 -10.03
CA GLY A 342 -10.24 -7.82 -9.62
C GLY A 342 -10.47 -8.89 -10.65
N ASP A 343 -9.47 -9.74 -10.76
CA ASP A 343 -9.54 -10.96 -11.52
C ASP A 343 -9.59 -12.15 -10.56
N ILE A 344 -10.21 -13.23 -11.04
CA ILE A 344 -10.09 -14.53 -10.41
C ILE A 344 -9.11 -15.31 -11.26
N ALA A 345 -8.06 -15.84 -10.63
CA ALA A 345 -7.12 -16.77 -11.23
C ALA A 345 -7.29 -18.17 -10.65
N PHE A 346 -6.93 -19.16 -11.44
CA PHE A 346 -7.09 -20.58 -11.17
C PHE A 346 -5.88 -21.33 -11.72
N ASP A 347 -5.28 -22.18 -10.89
CA ASP A 347 -4.04 -22.87 -11.20
C ASP A 347 -3.98 -24.24 -10.51
N ASP A 348 -3.04 -25.09 -10.92
CA ASP A 348 -2.71 -26.37 -10.27
C ASP A 348 -3.93 -27.23 -9.92
N PHE A 349 -4.63 -27.73 -10.95
CA PHE A 349 -5.84 -28.54 -10.81
C PHE A 349 -5.52 -30.02 -10.65
N TYR A 350 -6.06 -30.63 -9.60
CA TYR A 350 -5.94 -32.05 -9.31
C TYR A 350 -7.29 -32.72 -9.16
N ILE A 351 -7.38 -33.94 -9.69
CA ILE A 351 -8.43 -34.90 -9.36
C ILE A 351 -7.78 -36.18 -8.86
N TYR A 352 -8.23 -36.61 -7.69
CA TYR A 352 -7.91 -37.90 -7.11
C TYR A 352 -9.19 -38.74 -7.06
N ASN A 353 -9.08 -40.04 -7.28
CA ASN A 353 -10.19 -40.98 -7.09
C ASN A 353 -10.26 -41.50 -5.63
N THR A 354 -10.04 -40.61 -4.66
CA THR A 354 -10.20 -40.86 -3.22
C THR A 354 -10.89 -39.67 -2.56
N SER A 355 -11.27 -39.76 -1.29
CA SER A 355 -11.76 -38.61 -0.51
C SER A 355 -10.63 -37.66 -0.14
N CYS A 356 -10.90 -36.38 0.07
CA CYS A 356 -9.83 -35.42 0.37
C CYS A 356 -9.13 -35.64 1.74
N ASN A 357 -9.80 -36.30 2.69
CA ASN A 357 -9.27 -36.57 4.03
C ASN A 357 -8.43 -37.85 4.14
N SER A 358 -8.15 -38.54 3.03
CA SER A 358 -7.45 -39.84 3.05
C SER A 358 -5.95 -39.74 2.75
N GLU A 359 -5.39 -38.54 2.64
CA GLU A 359 -3.95 -38.31 2.49
C GLU A 359 -3.23 -38.08 3.83
#